data_AF-N4WRK2-F1
#
_entry.id   AF-N4WRK2-F1
#
_cell.length_a   1.000
_cell.length_b   1.000
_cell.length_c   1.000
_cell.angle_alpha   90.00
_cell.angle_beta   90.00
_cell.angle_gamma   90.00
#
_symmetry.space_group_name_H-M   'P 1'
#
loop_
_entity.id
_entity.type
_entity.pdbx_description
1 polymer ?
#
loop_
_entity_poly.entity_id
_entity_poly.type
_entity_poly.pdbx_seq_one_letter_code
_entity_poly.pdbx_strand_id
1 'polypeptide(L)' 'MKAKRTGSNQSWFPENWTEADITAAGAKIAELDRFSNAENGMAIFGEYKEIRVGVIKTNGEIGTIFSDATKQP' A
#
# COMPACT_ATOMS: atom_id res chain seq x y z
N MET A 1 -25.86 -1.96 10.35
CA MET A 1 -24.67 -2.80 10.55
C MET A 1 -23.84 -2.75 9.28
N LYS A 2 -22.73 -1.99 9.24
CA LYS A 2 -21.84 -1.96 8.07
C LYS A 2 -21.03 -3.26 8.05
N ALA A 3 -21.25 -4.09 7.04
CA ALA A 3 -20.55 -5.36 6.87
C ALA A 3 -19.05 -5.07 6.64
N LYS A 4 -18.23 -5.41 7.63
CA LYS A 4 -16.77 -5.47 7.46
C LYS A 4 -16.48 -6.49 6.38
N ARG A 5 -15.74 -6.13 5.34
CA ARG A 5 -15.19 -7.12 4.40
C ARG A 5 -14.29 -8.07 5.20
N THR A 6 -14.71 -9.31 5.36
CA THR A 6 -13.87 -10.43 5.82
C THR A 6 -12.94 -10.81 4.68
N GLY A 7 -11.86 -10.05 4.54
CA GLY A 7 -10.85 -10.27 3.51
C GLY A 7 -9.62 -9.45 3.82
N SER A 8 -8.67 -10.09 4.51
CA SER A 8 -7.26 -9.68 4.60
C SER A 8 -6.97 -8.28 5.16
N ASN A 9 -7.08 -8.12 6.48
CA ASN A 9 -6.19 -7.29 7.34
C ASN A 9 -5.67 -5.92 6.84
N GLN A 10 -6.36 -5.22 5.94
CA GLN A 10 -5.98 -3.92 5.38
C GLN A 10 -7.16 -2.94 5.52
N SER A 11 -7.55 -2.71 6.77
CA SER A 11 -8.74 -1.97 7.20
C SER A 11 -8.71 -0.46 6.93
N TRP A 12 -7.76 0.04 6.13
CA TRP A 12 -7.47 1.48 6.01
C TRP A 12 -7.37 1.99 4.55
N PHE A 13 -7.68 1.16 3.55
CA PHE A 13 -7.94 1.67 2.19
C PHE A 13 -9.36 2.24 2.08
N PRO A 14 -9.57 3.34 1.32
CA PRO A 14 -10.91 3.88 1.08
C PRO A 14 -11.83 2.83 0.45
N GLU A 15 -13.15 2.87 0.74
CA GLU A 15 -14.12 1.97 0.07
C GLU A 15 -14.10 2.12 -1.47
N ASN A 16 -13.63 3.27 -1.97
CA ASN A 16 -13.48 3.56 -3.39
C ASN A 16 -12.27 2.88 -4.06
N TRP A 17 -11.36 2.28 -3.29
CA TRP A 17 -10.22 1.55 -3.85
C TRP A 17 -10.60 0.09 -4.10
N THR A 18 -10.44 -0.32 -5.34
CA THR A 18 -10.55 -1.72 -5.73
C THR A 18 -9.23 -2.45 -5.50
N GLU A 19 -9.25 -3.78 -5.54
CA GLU A 19 -8.02 -4.59 -5.51
C GLU A 19 -7.04 -4.14 -6.61
N ALA A 20 -7.56 -3.78 -7.79
CA ALA A 20 -6.78 -3.22 -8.89
C ALA A 20 -6.12 -1.89 -8.53
N ASP A 21 -6.80 -0.99 -7.79
CA ASP A 21 -6.20 0.26 -7.30
C ASP A 21 -5.07 -0.01 -6.30
N ILE A 22 -5.26 -0.98 -5.41
CA ILE A 22 -4.26 -1.38 -4.41
C ILE A 22 -3.02 -1.95 -5.11
N THR A 23 -3.22 -2.85 -6.07
CA THR A 23 -2.12 -3.41 -6.88
C THR A 23 -1.43 -2.32 -7.70
N ALA A 24 -2.18 -1.41 -8.33
CA ALA A 24 -1.63 -0.31 -9.09
C ALA A 24 -0.81 0.64 -8.21
N ALA A 25 -1.27 0.94 -6.99
CA ALA A 25 -0.53 1.75 -6.04
C ALA A 25 0.78 1.05 -5.60
N GLY A 26 0.71 -0.24 -5.27
CA GLY A 26 1.88 -1.04 -4.93
C GLY A 26 2.90 -1.10 -6.06
N ALA A 27 2.44 -1.33 -7.29
CA ALA A 27 3.29 -1.33 -8.49
C ALA A 27 3.90 0.04 -8.74
N LYS A 28 3.12 1.13 -8.65
CA LYS A 28 3.63 2.49 -8.81
C LYS A 28 4.73 2.83 -7.81
N ILE A 29 4.63 2.31 -6.59
CA ILE A 29 5.65 2.48 -5.56
C ILE A 29 6.86 1.60 -5.82
N ALA A 30 6.65 0.37 -6.28
CA ALA A 30 7.72 -0.54 -6.65
C ALA A 30 8.53 -0.07 -7.86
N GLU A 31 7.93 0.71 -8.75
CA GLU A 31 8.60 1.39 -9.86
C GLU A 31 9.49 2.57 -9.41
N LEU A 32 9.38 3.03 -8.17
CA LEU A 32 10.20 4.15 -7.69
C LEU A 32 11.63 3.65 -7.44
N ASP A 33 12.63 4.46 -7.82
CA ASP A 33 14.05 4.14 -7.62
C ASP A 33 14.40 3.86 -6.14
N ARG A 34 13.70 4.56 -5.22
CA ARG A 34 13.72 4.30 -3.77
C ARG A 34 13.32 2.87 -3.40
N PHE A 35 12.48 2.20 -4.18
CA PHE A 35 12.17 0.78 -4.01
C PHE A 35 13.29 -0.14 -4.49
N SER A 36 13.95 0.21 -5.59
CA SER A 36 15.14 -0.51 -6.04
C SER A 36 16.26 -0.46 -4.99
N ASN A 37 16.47 0.71 -4.36
CA ASN A 37 17.50 0.90 -3.34
C ASN A 37 17.10 0.40 -1.93
N ALA A 38 15.80 0.22 -1.65
CA ALA A 38 15.37 -0.19 -0.32
C ALA A 38 15.78 -1.61 0.05
N GLU A 39 16.13 -1.77 1.32
CA GLU A 39 16.46 -3.04 1.94
C GLU A 39 15.22 -3.93 2.13
N ASN A 40 15.49 -5.23 2.23
CA ASN A 40 14.48 -6.23 2.55
C ASN A 40 13.87 -5.96 3.93
N GLY A 41 12.54 -5.97 4.04
CA GLY A 41 11.80 -5.64 5.26
C GLY A 41 11.63 -4.15 5.49
N MET A 42 12.17 -3.27 4.63
CA MET A 42 11.97 -1.84 4.75
C MET A 42 10.61 -1.42 4.17
N ALA A 43 9.85 -0.65 4.94
CA ALA A 43 8.61 -0.04 4.49
C ALA A 43 8.91 1.22 3.68
N ILE A 44 8.47 1.23 2.42
CA ILE A 44 8.63 2.35 1.51
C ILE A 44 7.30 3.01 1.32
N PHE A 45 7.26 4.31 1.47
CA PHE A 45 6.05 5.06 1.29
C PHE A 45 6.09 5.83 -0.03
N GLY A 46 5.01 5.77 -0.79
CA GLY A 46 4.74 6.66 -1.90
C GLY A 46 3.35 7.25 -1.78
N GLU A 47 3.15 8.42 -2.39
CA GLU A 47 1.82 8.98 -2.55
C GLU A 47 1.18 8.45 -3.82
N TYR A 48 -0.05 7.97 -3.69
CA TYR A 48 -0.88 7.56 -4.80
C TYR A 48 -2.29 8.10 -4.59
N LYS A 49 -2.78 8.90 -5.56
CA LYS A 49 -4.07 9.59 -5.46
C LYS A 49 -4.22 10.37 -4.14
N GLU A 50 -3.18 11.12 -3.76
CA GLU A 50 -3.14 11.92 -2.51
C GLU A 50 -3.23 11.12 -1.21
N ILE A 51 -3.13 9.79 -1.29
CA ILE A 51 -3.03 8.90 -0.14
C ILE A 51 -1.63 8.33 -0.08
N ARG A 52 -1.03 8.40 1.10
CA ARG A 52 0.27 7.77 1.36
C ARG A 52 0.06 6.26 1.50
N VAL A 53 0.67 5.50 0.59
CA VAL A 53 0.69 4.05 0.58
C VAL A 53 2.11 3.59 0.92
N GLY A 54 2.23 2.76 1.96
CA GLY A 54 3.42 1.99 2.29
C GLY A 54 3.49 0.70 1.47
N VAL A 55 4.69 0.24 1.14
CA VAL A 55 4.96 -1.07 0.57
C VAL A 55 6.19 -1.62 1.25
N ILE A 56 6.08 -2.80 1.84
CA ILE A 56 7.20 -3.55 2.40
C ILE A 56 7.77 -4.42 1.31
N LYS A 57 9.05 -4.25 1.04
CA LYS A 57 9.80 -5.12 0.15
C LYS A 57 10.15 -6.41 0.89
N THR A 58 9.80 -7.56 0.34
CA THR A 58 10.20 -8.88 0.87
C THR A 58 11.00 -9.60 -0.22
N ASN A 59 12.27 -9.88 0.04
CA ASN A 59 13.20 -10.58 -0.87
C ASN A 59 13.33 -9.97 -2.28
N GLY A 60 13.18 -8.64 -2.41
CA GLY A 60 13.25 -7.99 -3.72
C GLY A 60 11.90 -7.76 -4.39
N GLU A 61 10.83 -8.35 -3.85
CA GLU A 61 9.47 -8.26 -4.38
C GLU A 61 8.56 -7.45 -3.46
N ILE A 62 7.40 -7.07 -3.98
CA ILE A 62 6.34 -6.41 -3.20
C ILE A 62 5.78 -7.45 -2.22
N GLY A 63 6.16 -7.35 -0.94
CA GLY A 63 5.72 -8.28 0.10
C GLY A 63 4.36 -7.89 0.67
N THR A 64 4.25 -6.63 1.14
CA THR A 64 3.03 -6.14 1.79
C THR A 64 2.76 -4.71 1.37
N ILE A 65 1.60 -4.45 0.77
CA ILE A 65 1.15 -3.08 0.49
C ILE A 65 0.32 -2.62 1.69
N PHE A 66 0.47 -1.38 2.15
CA PHE A 66 -0.37 -0.80 3.19
C PHE A 66 -0.64 0.70 3.04
N SER A 67 -1.64 1.27 3.70
CA SER A 67 -1.94 2.70 3.64
C SER A 67 -1.57 3.36 4.97
N ASP A 68 -0.91 4.51 4.88
CA ASP A 68 -0.61 5.36 6.02
C ASP A 68 -1.80 6.32 6.22
N ALA A 69 -2.87 5.80 6.80
CA ALA A 69 -4.13 6.53 7.03
C ALA A 69 -4.06 7.49 8.22
N THR A 70 -2.98 8.26 8.38
CA THR A 70 -2.83 9.26 9.46
C THR A 70 -3.59 10.57 9.19
N LYS A 71 -4.33 10.67 8.09
CA LYS A 71 -5.27 11.75 7.79
C LYS A 71 -6.67 11.18 7.53
N GLN A 72 -7.33 10.71 8.58
CA GLN A 72 -8.79 10.56 8.59
C GLN A 72 -9.38 11.85 9.19
N PRO A 73 -10.22 12.62 8.47
CA PRO A 73 -10.99 13.71 9.06
C PRO A 73 -12.08 13.22 10.01
#